data_AF-A0A9X8EBW5-F1
#
_entry.id   AF-A0A9X8EBW5-F1
#
_cell.length_a   1.000
_cell.length_b   1.000
_cell.length_c   1.000
_cell.angle_alpha   90.00
_cell.angle_beta   90.00
_cell.angle_gamma   90.00
#
_symmetry.space_group_name_H-M   'P 1'
#
loop_
_entity.id
_entity.type
_entity.pdbx_description
1 polymer ?
#
loop_
_entity_poly.entity_id
_entity_poly.type
_entity_poly.pdbx_seq_one_letter_code
_entity_poly.pdbx_strand_id
1 'polypeptide(L)'
;THQARVDGRDFLYEIVANGRNCIDVDKFDYLARDMENLFGGKKGFDCSRLWHYNRVIGNEICYHTSVTGDIYEMFQQRYYMHKQIYNHRKGKAVEYMICDALLLADKELGISSSTESPERFQYMTDHIVKTIECSTSAALGPARAIIRRIRTRHLYEFVDEYLVPADLMNHIPK
;
A
#
# COMPACT_ATOMS: atom_id res chain seq x y z
N THR A 1 2.13 12.40 17.56
CA THR A 1 3.11 13.43 17.96
C THR A 1 3.11 14.56 16.96
N HIS A 2 2.12 15.46 17.04
CA HIS A 2 2.17 16.72 16.27
C HIS A 2 2.95 17.72 17.11
N GLN A 3 4.27 17.76 16.90
CA GLN A 3 5.08 18.91 17.29
C GLN A 3 4.43 20.14 16.64
N ALA A 4 4.43 21.28 17.35
CA ALA A 4 3.83 22.51 16.87
C ALA A 4 4.28 22.77 15.42
N ARG A 5 3.30 22.86 14.52
CA ARG A 5 3.53 23.05 13.09
C ARG A 5 4.42 24.27 12.91
N VAL A 6 5.49 24.10 12.13
CA VAL A 6 6.66 24.99 12.14
C VAL A 6 6.31 26.39 11.63
N ASP A 7 5.23 26.52 10.87
CA ASP A 7 4.70 27.79 10.42
C ASP A 7 3.17 27.72 10.37
N GLY A 8 2.49 28.87 10.48
CA GLY A 8 1.03 28.96 10.45
C GLY A 8 0.38 28.62 9.10
N ARG A 9 1.01 27.84 8.21
CA ARG A 9 0.51 27.38 6.90
C ARG A 9 0.13 25.89 6.98
N ASP A 10 -1.02 25.63 7.60
CA ASP A 10 -1.54 24.28 7.78
C ASP A 10 -1.82 23.57 6.44
N PHE A 11 -2.18 24.32 5.40
CA PHE A 11 -2.44 23.79 4.06
C PHE A 11 -1.25 23.01 3.47
N LEU A 12 -0.01 23.28 3.89
CA LEU A 12 1.17 22.54 3.40
C LEU A 12 1.11 21.06 3.77
N TYR A 13 0.49 20.73 4.91
CA TYR A 13 0.31 19.36 5.37
C TYR A 13 -0.80 18.61 4.62
N GLU A 14 -1.57 19.30 3.79
CA GLU A 14 -2.59 18.70 2.93
C GLU A 14 -2.02 18.25 1.56
N ILE A 15 -0.75 18.54 1.27
CA ILE A 15 -0.14 18.25 -0.04
C ILE A 15 0.28 16.78 -0.14
N VAL A 16 1.13 16.31 0.78
CA VAL A 16 1.80 15.00 0.67
C VAL A 16 0.97 13.87 1.27
N ALA A 17 0.42 14.09 2.47
CA ALA A 17 -0.33 13.07 3.22
C ALA A 17 -1.49 13.75 3.95
N ASN A 18 -2.62 13.87 3.25
CA ASN A 18 -3.74 14.68 3.72
C ASN A 18 -4.60 13.89 4.72
N GLY A 19 -4.36 14.10 6.01
CA GLY A 19 -5.13 13.46 7.07
C GLY A 19 -6.58 13.96 7.22
N ARG A 20 -6.98 15.06 6.56
CA ARG A 20 -8.32 15.65 6.69
C ARG A 20 -9.33 14.96 5.78
N ASN A 21 -8.98 14.76 4.51
CA ASN A 21 -9.90 14.21 3.51
C ASN A 21 -9.24 13.21 2.55
N CYS A 22 -7.95 12.90 2.75
CA CYS A 22 -7.19 11.96 1.94
C CYS A 22 -7.00 12.37 0.46
N ILE A 23 -7.21 13.63 0.08
CA ILE A 23 -6.88 14.13 -1.26
C ILE A 23 -5.45 14.68 -1.21
N ASP A 24 -4.49 13.96 -1.81
CA ASP A 24 -3.06 14.28 -1.78
C ASP A 24 -2.33 13.77 -3.03
N VAL A 25 -1.10 14.26 -3.23
CA VAL A 25 -0.31 13.95 -4.43
C VAL A 25 0.18 12.50 -4.49
N ASP A 26 0.24 11.80 -3.35
CA ASP A 26 0.54 10.35 -3.30
C ASP A 26 -0.51 9.57 -4.12
N LYS A 27 -1.80 9.83 -3.87
CA LYS A 27 -2.89 9.20 -4.63
C LYS A 27 -2.92 9.59 -6.09
N PHE A 28 -2.60 10.85 -6.40
CA PHE A 28 -2.55 11.29 -7.79
C PHE A 28 -1.50 10.50 -8.58
N ASP A 29 -0.31 10.30 -8.00
CA ASP A 29 0.76 9.54 -8.66
C ASP A 29 0.42 8.06 -8.78
N TYR A 30 0.15 7.36 -7.66
CA TYR A 30 0.00 5.90 -7.74
C TYR A 30 -1.24 5.49 -8.55
N LEU A 31 -2.34 6.25 -8.49
CA LEU A 31 -3.53 5.93 -9.29
C LEU A 31 -3.25 6.09 -10.78
N ALA A 32 -2.50 7.11 -11.19
CA ALA A 32 -2.11 7.29 -12.59
C ALA A 32 -1.09 6.22 -13.02
N ARG A 33 -0.04 6.01 -12.22
CA ARG A 33 1.04 5.05 -12.46
C ARG A 33 0.52 3.62 -12.57
N ASP A 34 -0.34 3.20 -11.66
CA ASP A 34 -0.85 1.82 -11.66
C ASP A 34 -1.79 1.58 -12.83
N MET A 35 -2.62 2.57 -13.19
CA MET A 35 -3.45 2.48 -14.39
C MET A 35 -2.63 2.41 -15.67
N GLU A 36 -1.52 3.15 -15.74
CA GLU A 36 -0.57 3.06 -16.85
C GLU A 36 0.01 1.65 -16.96
N ASN A 37 0.55 1.11 -15.87
CA ASN A 37 1.21 -0.19 -15.86
C ASN A 37 0.25 -1.37 -16.10
N LEU A 38 -1.01 -1.27 -15.66
CA LEU A 38 -1.99 -2.36 -15.75
C LEU A 38 -2.84 -2.30 -17.02
N PHE A 39 -3.15 -1.09 -17.50
CA PHE A 39 -4.15 -0.88 -18.57
C PHE A 39 -3.65 0.02 -19.71
N GLY A 40 -2.39 0.46 -19.69
CA GLY A 40 -1.81 1.33 -20.71
C GLY A 40 -2.47 2.71 -20.76
N GLY A 41 -2.80 3.27 -19.59
CA GLY A 41 -3.30 4.64 -19.43
C GLY A 41 -4.77 4.83 -19.77
N LYS A 42 -5.43 3.78 -20.28
CA LYS A 42 -6.86 3.82 -20.57
C LYS A 42 -7.65 3.85 -19.26
N LYS A 43 -8.56 4.82 -19.13
CA LYS A 43 -9.52 4.96 -18.01
C LYS A 43 -8.94 5.45 -16.68
N GLY A 44 -7.74 6.04 -16.69
CA GLY A 44 -7.19 6.70 -15.51
C GLY A 44 -7.88 8.04 -15.21
N PHE A 45 -8.05 8.33 -13.93
CA PHE A 45 -8.46 9.61 -13.38
C PHE A 45 -7.42 10.67 -13.74
N ASP A 46 -7.88 11.79 -14.28
CA ASP A 46 -7.03 12.93 -14.61
C ASP A 46 -7.02 13.95 -13.47
N CYS A 47 -5.92 13.96 -12.70
CA CYS A 47 -5.71 14.90 -11.62
C CYS A 47 -5.42 16.35 -12.09
N SER A 48 -5.18 16.58 -13.39
CA SER A 48 -4.80 17.89 -13.92
C SER A 48 -5.82 18.96 -13.55
N ARG A 49 -7.12 18.63 -13.61
CA ARG A 49 -8.19 19.57 -13.25
C ARG A 49 -8.15 19.93 -11.77
N LEU A 50 -7.90 18.97 -10.87
CA LEU A 50 -7.73 19.26 -9.45
C LEU A 50 -6.53 20.19 -9.19
N TRP A 51 -5.44 20.04 -9.95
CA TRP A 51 -4.26 20.91 -9.86
C TRP A 51 -4.54 22.36 -10.30
N HIS A 52 -5.30 22.57 -11.38
CA HIS A 52 -5.56 23.92 -11.89
C HIS A 52 -6.63 24.67 -11.08
N TYR A 53 -7.60 23.93 -10.53
CA TYR A 53 -8.79 24.47 -9.87
C TYR A 53 -8.76 24.38 -8.34
N ASN A 54 -7.59 24.32 -7.71
CA ASN A 54 -7.43 24.47 -6.25
C ASN A 54 -6.91 25.86 -5.85
N ARG A 55 -7.26 26.32 -4.64
CA ARG A 55 -6.76 27.55 -4.01
C ARG A 55 -6.64 27.34 -2.50
N VAL A 56 -5.77 28.12 -1.86
CA VAL A 56 -5.72 28.18 -0.39
C VAL A 56 -6.73 29.21 0.11
N ILE A 57 -7.67 28.78 0.95
CA ILE A 57 -8.67 29.65 1.60
C ILE A 57 -8.72 29.24 3.08
N GLY A 58 -8.60 30.21 3.99
CA GLY A 58 -8.70 29.91 5.43
C GLY A 58 -7.65 28.91 5.93
N ASN A 59 -6.45 28.90 5.34
CA ASN A 59 -5.36 27.97 5.65
C ASN A 59 -5.60 26.50 5.24
N GLU A 60 -6.51 26.26 4.31
CA GLU A 60 -6.83 24.93 3.79
C GLU A 60 -6.75 24.93 2.26
N ILE A 61 -6.42 23.79 1.66
CA ILE A 61 -6.58 23.59 0.22
C ILE A 61 -8.08 23.39 -0.05
N CYS A 62 -8.62 24.23 -0.93
CA CYS A 62 -9.99 24.19 -1.39
C CYS A 62 -10.03 23.95 -2.90
N TYR A 63 -11.00 23.18 -3.36
CA TYR A 63 -11.23 22.90 -4.78
C TYR A 63 -12.47 23.64 -5.27
N HIS A 64 -12.41 24.17 -6.48
CA HIS A 64 -13.56 24.82 -7.11
C HIS A 64 -14.70 23.83 -7.33
N THR A 65 -15.95 24.27 -7.19
CA THR A 65 -17.13 23.38 -7.28
C THR A 65 -17.25 22.67 -8.63
N SER A 66 -16.69 23.25 -9.71
CA SER A 66 -16.68 22.63 -11.04
C SER A 66 -15.87 21.34 -11.14
N VAL A 67 -15.01 21.03 -10.17
CA VAL A 67 -14.22 19.78 -10.14
C VAL A 67 -14.75 18.74 -9.15
N THR A 68 -15.98 18.94 -8.66
CA THR A 68 -16.64 17.97 -7.77
C THR A 68 -16.73 16.58 -8.40
N GLY A 69 -17.06 16.50 -9.70
CA GLY A 69 -17.10 15.23 -10.43
C GLY A 69 -15.74 14.54 -10.49
N ASP A 70 -14.68 15.30 -10.75
CA ASP A 70 -13.30 14.79 -10.78
C ASP A 70 -12.90 14.17 -9.42
N ILE A 71 -13.30 14.78 -8.30
CA ILE A 71 -13.05 14.23 -6.96
C ILE A 71 -13.79 12.90 -6.76
N TYR A 72 -15.06 12.80 -7.17
CA TYR A 72 -15.81 11.53 -7.11
C TYR A 72 -15.15 10.45 -7.95
N GLU A 73 -14.69 10.78 -9.16
CA GLU A 73 -13.99 9.84 -10.04
C GLU A 73 -12.69 9.32 -9.41
N MET A 74 -11.91 10.19 -8.76
CA MET A 74 -10.71 9.79 -8.02
C MET A 74 -11.02 8.73 -6.96
N PHE A 75 -12.03 8.96 -6.11
CA PHE A 75 -12.41 8.02 -5.06
C PHE A 75 -13.02 6.72 -5.62
N GLN A 76 -13.78 6.81 -6.72
CA GLN A 76 -14.34 5.66 -7.41
C GLN A 76 -13.23 4.78 -8.00
N GLN A 77 -12.23 5.38 -8.64
CA GLN A 77 -11.08 4.64 -9.15
C GLN A 77 -10.29 4.01 -8.02
N ARG A 78 -10.03 4.75 -6.93
CA ARG A 78 -9.37 4.19 -5.75
C ARG A 78 -10.12 2.97 -5.22
N TYR A 79 -11.44 3.06 -5.06
CA TYR A 79 -12.26 1.93 -4.63
C TYR A 79 -12.11 0.72 -5.55
N TYR A 80 -12.21 0.93 -6.87
CA TYR A 80 -12.08 -0.14 -7.87
C TYR A 80 -10.70 -0.81 -7.80
N MET A 81 -9.64 -0.01 -7.75
CA MET A 81 -8.25 -0.49 -7.64
C MET A 81 -8.05 -1.32 -6.38
N HIS A 82 -8.57 -0.87 -5.23
CA HIS A 82 -8.52 -1.66 -4.00
C HIS A 82 -9.33 -2.94 -4.08
N LYS A 83 -10.55 -2.92 -4.64
CA LYS A 83 -11.40 -4.12 -4.68
C LYS A 83 -10.89 -5.17 -5.65
N GLN A 84 -10.34 -4.75 -6.79
CA GLN A 84 -10.00 -5.68 -7.87
C GLN A 84 -8.52 -6.00 -8.01
N ILE A 85 -7.64 -5.04 -7.70
CA ILE A 85 -6.20 -5.15 -7.97
C ILE A 85 -5.44 -5.34 -6.66
N TYR A 86 -5.45 -4.36 -5.77
CA TYR A 86 -4.61 -4.38 -4.57
C TYR A 86 -5.03 -5.46 -3.57
N ASN A 87 -6.31 -5.85 -3.57
CA ASN A 87 -6.81 -6.99 -2.79
C ASN A 87 -7.13 -8.21 -3.66
N HIS A 88 -6.51 -8.33 -4.83
CA HIS A 88 -6.70 -9.52 -5.65
C HIS A 88 -6.31 -10.79 -4.87
N ARG A 89 -7.25 -11.72 -4.73
CA ARG A 89 -7.14 -12.92 -3.88
C ARG A 89 -5.85 -13.72 -4.06
N LYS A 90 -5.38 -13.90 -5.30
CA LYS A 90 -4.12 -14.64 -5.56
C LYS A 90 -2.88 -13.79 -5.25
N GLY A 91 -2.97 -12.46 -5.29
CA GLY A 91 -1.93 -11.55 -4.79
C GLY A 91 -1.82 -11.66 -3.28
N LYS A 92 -2.95 -11.55 -2.56
CA LYS A 92 -3.02 -11.73 -1.10
C LYS A 92 -2.51 -13.10 -0.63
N ALA A 93 -2.83 -14.17 -1.35
CA ALA A 93 -2.27 -15.49 -1.04
C ALA A 93 -0.73 -15.50 -1.12
N VAL A 94 -0.13 -14.85 -2.13
CA VAL A 94 1.32 -14.74 -2.26
C VAL A 94 1.91 -13.85 -1.16
N GLU A 95 1.29 -12.70 -0.87
CA GLU A 95 1.71 -11.82 0.23
C GLU A 95 1.76 -12.56 1.56
N TYR A 96 0.70 -13.29 1.94
CA TYR A 96 0.69 -14.08 3.17
C TYR A 96 1.76 -15.17 3.20
N MET A 97 1.96 -15.88 2.10
CA MET A 97 3.04 -16.87 2.01
C MET A 97 4.44 -16.23 2.14
N ILE A 98 4.65 -15.04 1.59
CA ILE A 98 5.90 -14.31 1.78
C ILE A 98 6.06 -13.92 3.25
N CYS A 99 5.02 -13.37 3.90
CA CYS A 99 5.05 -13.06 5.32
C CYS A 99 5.43 -14.29 6.17
N ASP A 100 4.80 -15.45 5.93
CA ASP A 100 5.13 -16.69 6.65
C ASP A 100 6.59 -17.12 6.43
N ALA A 101 7.09 -17.00 5.19
CA ALA A 101 8.47 -17.32 4.88
C ALA A 101 9.45 -16.37 5.60
N LEU A 102 9.13 -15.06 5.67
CA LEU A 102 9.93 -14.07 6.38
C LEU A 102 9.90 -14.32 7.90
N LEU A 103 8.75 -14.65 8.48
CA LEU A 103 8.63 -15.00 9.90
C LEU A 103 9.49 -16.22 10.27
N LEU A 104 9.48 -17.25 9.43
CA LEU A 104 10.32 -18.44 9.63
C LEU A 104 11.82 -18.14 9.45
N ALA A 105 12.16 -17.16 8.61
CA ALA A 105 13.54 -16.76 8.37
C ALA A 105 14.07 -15.71 9.36
N ASP A 106 13.19 -15.07 10.12
CA ASP A 106 13.50 -13.88 10.92
C ASP A 106 14.63 -14.13 11.93
N LYS A 107 14.58 -15.25 12.65
CA LYS A 107 15.60 -15.59 13.65
C LYS A 107 17.01 -15.71 13.07
N GLU A 108 17.13 -16.23 11.84
CA GLU A 108 18.43 -16.42 11.18
C GLU A 108 18.91 -15.13 10.52
N LEU A 109 18.00 -14.38 9.90
CA LEU A 109 18.33 -13.23 9.05
C LEU A 109 18.18 -11.87 9.75
N GLY A 110 17.61 -11.84 10.96
CA GLY A 110 17.38 -10.63 11.74
C GLY A 110 16.47 -9.63 11.04
N ILE A 111 15.43 -10.09 10.33
CA ILE A 111 14.60 -9.27 9.44
C ILE A 111 13.90 -8.16 10.21
N SER A 112 13.18 -8.51 11.28
CA SER A 112 12.47 -7.59 12.15
C SER A 112 13.42 -6.60 12.82
N SER A 113 14.52 -7.08 13.39
CA SER A 113 15.53 -6.23 14.03
C SER A 113 16.19 -5.22 13.07
N SER A 114 16.15 -5.47 11.76
CA SER A 114 16.71 -4.53 10.77
C SER A 114 15.93 -3.21 10.71
N THR A 115 14.64 -3.20 11.09
CA THR A 115 13.80 -2.00 11.04
C THR A 115 14.15 -0.99 12.13
N GLU A 116 14.93 -1.38 13.14
CA GLU A 116 15.36 -0.52 14.25
C GLU A 116 16.54 0.40 13.88
N SER A 117 17.18 0.18 12.73
CA SER A 117 18.33 0.97 12.26
C SER A 117 18.18 1.31 10.77
N PRO A 118 18.14 2.60 10.39
CA PRO A 118 18.13 3.00 8.99
C PRO A 118 19.27 2.39 8.17
N GLU A 119 20.46 2.26 8.79
CA GLU A 119 21.67 1.72 8.15
C GLU A 119 21.50 0.24 7.78
N ARG A 120 20.72 -0.52 8.55
CA ARG A 120 20.40 -1.92 8.24
C ARG A 120 19.18 -2.01 7.32
N PHE A 121 18.14 -1.23 7.61
CA PHE A 121 16.88 -1.26 6.89
C PHE A 121 17.04 -0.94 5.40
N GLN A 122 17.96 -0.05 5.02
CA GLN A 122 18.21 0.27 3.60
C GLN A 122 18.60 -0.94 2.74
N TYR A 123 19.17 -2.00 3.34
CA TYR A 123 19.53 -3.24 2.64
C TYR A 123 18.39 -4.27 2.65
N MET A 124 17.36 -4.04 3.46
CA MET A 124 16.16 -4.88 3.51
C MET A 124 15.28 -4.59 2.30
N THR A 125 15.51 -5.35 1.23
CA THR A 125 14.82 -5.22 -0.05
C THR A 125 14.21 -6.56 -0.45
N ASP A 126 13.45 -6.59 -1.54
CA ASP A 126 12.89 -7.81 -2.14
C ASP A 126 13.93 -8.91 -2.42
N HIS A 127 15.22 -8.55 -2.47
CA HIS A 127 16.31 -9.51 -2.58
C HIS A 127 16.32 -10.55 -1.45
N ILE A 128 15.74 -10.24 -0.28
CA ILE A 128 15.62 -11.17 0.85
C ILE A 128 14.94 -12.49 0.46
N VAL A 129 13.97 -12.44 -0.46
CA VAL A 129 13.30 -13.64 -1.00
C VAL A 129 14.32 -14.52 -1.72
N LYS A 130 15.23 -13.90 -2.50
CA LYS A 130 16.30 -14.62 -3.19
C LYS A 130 17.34 -15.16 -2.22
N THR A 131 17.69 -14.40 -1.18
CA THR A 131 18.60 -14.82 -0.11
C THR A 131 18.10 -16.08 0.58
N ILE A 132 16.81 -16.13 0.95
CA ILE A 132 16.21 -17.32 1.54
C ILE A 132 16.26 -18.47 0.53
N GLU A 133 15.80 -18.25 -0.71
CA GLU A 133 15.73 -19.26 -1.78
C GLU A 133 17.08 -19.93 -2.05
N CYS A 134 18.17 -19.16 -2.07
CA CYS A 134 19.53 -19.64 -2.35
C CYS A 134 20.31 -20.10 -1.12
N SER A 135 19.77 -19.93 0.09
CA SER A 135 20.46 -20.34 1.31
C SER A 135 20.63 -21.86 1.39
N THR A 136 21.79 -22.30 1.87
CA THR A 136 22.08 -23.69 2.21
C THR A 136 21.84 -24.02 3.70
N SER A 137 21.53 -23.01 4.53
CA SER A 137 21.28 -23.19 5.97
C SER A 137 20.07 -24.10 6.20
N ALA A 138 20.23 -25.08 7.10
CA ALA A 138 19.12 -25.96 7.49
C ALA A 138 18.00 -25.18 8.19
N ALA A 139 18.35 -24.12 8.94
CA ALA A 139 17.40 -23.26 9.66
C ALA A 139 16.40 -22.58 8.70
N LEU A 140 16.84 -22.26 7.48
CA LEU A 140 16.00 -21.64 6.45
C LEU A 140 15.24 -22.65 5.57
N GLY A 141 15.34 -23.95 5.86
CA GLY A 141 14.63 -25.01 5.12
C GLY A 141 13.11 -24.80 5.03
N PRO A 142 12.41 -24.53 6.14
CA PRO A 142 10.97 -24.26 6.12
C PRO A 142 10.58 -23.05 5.28
N ALA A 143 11.30 -21.92 5.43
CA ALA A 143 11.07 -20.71 4.65
C ALA A 143 11.29 -20.95 3.14
N ARG A 144 12.37 -21.67 2.76
CA ARG A 144 12.62 -22.09 1.39
C ARG A 144 11.50 -22.94 0.80
N ALA A 145 10.91 -23.83 1.59
CA ALA A 145 9.82 -24.68 1.12
C ALA A 145 8.59 -23.84 0.73
N ILE A 146 8.28 -22.78 1.49
CA ILE A 146 7.19 -21.85 1.14
C ILE A 146 7.51 -21.09 -0.14
N ILE A 147 8.73 -20.55 -0.28
CA ILE A 147 9.14 -19.85 -1.51
C ILE A 147 9.07 -20.79 -2.73
N ARG A 148 9.50 -22.04 -2.58
CA ARG A 148 9.41 -23.05 -3.66
C ARG A 148 7.97 -23.28 -4.08
N ARG A 149 7.03 -23.35 -3.13
CA ARG A 149 5.59 -23.44 -3.44
C ARG A 149 5.09 -22.22 -4.23
N ILE A 150 5.52 -21.01 -3.88
CA ILE A 150 5.18 -19.79 -4.64
C ILE A 150 5.67 -19.92 -6.09
N ARG A 151 6.93 -20.35 -6.29
CA ARG A 151 7.54 -20.53 -7.61
C ARG A 151 6.83 -21.59 -8.46
N THR A 152 6.36 -22.66 -7.84
CA THR A 152 5.59 -23.73 -8.53
C THR A 152 4.09 -23.49 -8.52
N ARG A 153 3.64 -22.30 -8.12
CA ARG A 153 2.23 -21.88 -8.07
C ARG A 153 1.34 -22.74 -7.18
N HIS A 154 1.91 -23.46 -6.21
CA HIS A 154 1.17 -24.18 -5.17
C HIS A 154 0.81 -23.25 -4.00
N LEU A 155 -0.06 -22.29 -4.30
CA LEU A 155 -0.42 -21.17 -3.42
C LEU A 155 -1.40 -21.60 -2.32
N TYR A 156 -1.59 -20.72 -1.32
CA TYR A 156 -2.75 -20.83 -0.43
C TYR A 156 -4.05 -20.69 -1.21
N GLU A 157 -5.04 -21.50 -0.81
CA GLU A 157 -6.35 -21.47 -1.44
C GLU A 157 -7.27 -20.48 -0.75
N PHE A 158 -8.02 -19.76 -1.57
CA PHE A 158 -9.04 -18.86 -1.10
C PHE A 158 -10.27 -19.68 -0.73
N VAL A 159 -10.72 -19.56 0.51
CA VAL A 159 -11.89 -20.28 1.03
C VAL A 159 -13.14 -19.41 0.90
N ASP A 160 -13.14 -18.21 1.48
CA ASP A 160 -14.32 -17.34 1.51
C ASP A 160 -13.96 -15.85 1.72
N GLU A 161 -14.91 -14.96 1.42
CA GLU A 161 -14.90 -13.51 1.72
C GLU A 161 -16.24 -13.13 2.37
N TYR A 162 -16.16 -12.47 3.53
CA TYR A 162 -17.35 -12.03 4.26
C TYR A 162 -17.33 -10.51 4.45
N LEU A 163 -18.45 -9.86 4.13
CA LEU A 163 -18.66 -8.45 4.44
C LEU A 163 -19.02 -8.33 5.92
N VAL A 164 -18.04 -7.91 6.71
CA VAL A 164 -18.21 -7.73 8.16
C VAL A 164 -19.14 -6.53 8.41
N PRO A 165 -20.28 -6.74 9.10
CA PRO A 165 -21.12 -5.66 9.59
C PRO A 165 -20.35 -4.67 10.48
N ALA A 166 -20.71 -3.39 10.42
CA ALA A 166 -19.98 -2.33 11.11
C ALA A 166 -19.93 -2.51 12.64
N ASP A 167 -20.98 -3.07 13.22
CA ASP A 167 -21.07 -3.41 14.65
C ASP A 167 -20.07 -4.49 15.08
N LEU A 168 -19.67 -5.38 14.16
CA LEU A 168 -18.71 -6.43 14.41
C LEU A 168 -17.25 -6.01 14.17
N MET A 169 -17.00 -4.87 13.52
CA MET A 169 -15.63 -4.42 13.19
C MET A 169 -14.73 -4.25 14.43
N ASN A 170 -15.29 -3.82 15.56
CA ASN A 170 -14.51 -3.61 16.80
C ASN A 170 -14.05 -4.91 17.47
N HIS A 171 -14.59 -6.05 17.05
CA HIS A 171 -14.27 -7.37 17.60
C HIS A 171 -13.22 -8.14 16.79
N ILE A 172 -12.79 -7.61 15.65
CA ILE A 172 -11.72 -8.23 14.85
C ILE A 172 -10.37 -7.84 15.47
N PRO A 173 -9.50 -8.81 15.80
CA PRO A 173 -8.13 -8.52 16.23
C PRO A 173 -7.45 -7.65 15.17
N LYS A 174 -6.91 -6.49 15.60
CA LYS A 174 -6.14 -5.60 14.73
C LYS A 174 -4.74 -6.14 14.50
#